data_AF-A0A806K0V3-F1
#
_entry.id   AF-A0A806K0V3-F1
#
_cell.length_a   1.000
_cell.length_b   1.000
_cell.length_c   1.000
_cell.angle_alpha   90.00
_cell.angle_beta   90.00
_cell.angle_gamma   90.00
#
_symmetry.space_group_name_H-M   'P 1'
#
loop_
_entity.id
_entity.type
_entity.pdbx_description
1 polymer ?
#
loop_
_entity_poly.entity_id
_entity_poly.type
_entity_poly.pdbx_seq_one_letter_code
_entity_poly.pdbx_strand_id
1 'polypeptide(L)' 'MPYTPIEIDRQNLTIMGVNFSSVSNFDATVNALGTVMFEGFDPTPKSIEIIRDYLSEKITLGELIQLTKEKAYVKA' A
#
# COMPACT_ATOMS: atom_id res chain seq x y z
N MET A 1 11.47 17.14 0.95
CA MET A 1 11.98 16.15 -0.01
C MET A 1 11.27 16.39 -1.35
N PRO A 2 11.90 16.18 -2.51
CA PRO A 2 11.20 16.29 -3.79
C PRO A 2 10.11 15.23 -3.88
N TYR A 3 9.02 15.56 -4.57
CA TYR A 3 7.93 14.62 -4.87
C TYR A 3 8.45 13.50 -5.77
N THR A 4 8.28 12.24 -5.34
CA THR A 4 8.54 11.06 -6.16
C THR A 4 7.19 10.51 -6.64
N PRO A 5 6.90 10.55 -7.95
CA PRO A 5 5.71 9.92 -8.47
C PRO A 5 5.73 8.41 -8.23
N ILE A 6 4.59 7.84 -7.86
CA ILE A 6 4.41 6.38 -7.79
C ILE A 6 3.64 5.90 -9.02
N GLU A 7 3.93 4.67 -9.46
CA GLU A 7 3.22 4.04 -10.56
C GLU A 7 1.82 3.58 -10.11
N ILE A 8 0.79 4.04 -10.82
CA ILE A 8 -0.61 3.65 -10.61
C ILE A 8 -1.22 3.33 -11.96
N ASP A 9 -1.68 2.09 -12.14
CA ASP A 9 -2.41 1.64 -13.32
C ASP A 9 -3.86 1.34 -12.95
N ARG A 10 -4.78 2.21 -13.39
CA ARG A 10 -6.21 2.06 -13.14
C ARG A 10 -6.87 1.01 -14.04
N GLN A 11 -6.28 0.67 -15.19
CA GLN A 11 -6.82 -0.34 -16.09
C GLN A 11 -6.55 -1.74 -15.53
N ASN A 12 -5.35 -1.94 -14.98
CA ASN A 12 -4.93 -3.23 -14.40
C ASN A 12 -5.08 -3.29 -12.87
N LEU A 13 -5.61 -2.24 -12.24
CA LEU A 13 -5.76 -2.10 -10.79
C LEU A 13 -4.46 -2.39 -10.03
N THR A 14 -3.36 -1.78 -10.47
CA THR A 14 -2.04 -1.94 -9.84
C THR A 14 -1.51 -0.64 -9.24
N ILE A 15 -0.86 -0.77 -8.09
CA ILE A 15 -0.13 0.32 -7.42
C ILE A 15 1.30 -0.20 -7.18
N MET A 16 2.30 0.43 -7.79
CA MET A 16 3.70 0.00 -7.72
C MET A 16 3.90 -1.49 -8.05
N GLY A 17 3.18 -2.00 -9.06
CA GLY A 17 3.20 -3.42 -9.47
C GLY A 17 2.38 -4.37 -8.60
N VAL A 18 1.78 -3.90 -7.51
CA VAL A 18 0.89 -4.70 -6.65
C VAL A 18 -0.53 -4.67 -7.22
N ASN A 19 -1.02 -5.82 -7.66
CA ASN A 19 -2.38 -5.96 -8.19
C ASN A 19 -3.43 -6.07 -7.08
N PHE A 20 -4.58 -5.42 -7.31
CA PHE A 20 -5.77 -5.44 -6.47
C PHE A 20 -6.90 -6.19 -7.18
N SER A 21 -7.58 -7.08 -6.45
CA SER A 21 -8.76 -7.81 -6.94
C SER A 21 -10.07 -7.01 -6.82
N SER A 22 -10.07 -5.93 -6.03
CA SER A 22 -11.24 -5.09 -5.79
C SER A 22 -10.95 -3.63 -6.11
N VAL A 23 -11.82 -3.03 -6.93
CA VAL A 23 -11.81 -1.60 -7.25
C VAL A 23 -11.96 -0.76 -5.98
N SER A 24 -12.80 -1.19 -5.03
CA SER A 24 -12.98 -0.46 -3.77
C SER A 24 -11.71 -0.41 -2.94
N ASN A 25 -10.98 -1.53 -2.86
CA ASN A 25 -9.71 -1.60 -2.12
C ASN A 25 -8.60 -0.82 -2.83
N PHE A 26 -8.59 -0.86 -4.17
CA PHE A 26 -7.68 -0.06 -4.98
C PHE A 26 -7.89 1.44 -4.75
N ASP A 27 -9.12 1.95 -4.92
CA ASP A 27 -9.41 3.38 -4.78
C ASP A 27 -9.20 3.86 -3.33
N ALA A 28 -9.58 3.04 -2.33
CA ALA A 28 -9.30 3.35 -0.93
C ALA A 28 -7.79 3.50 -0.66
N THR A 29 -6.97 2.62 -1.24
CA THR A 29 -5.51 2.67 -1.09
C THR A 29 -4.91 3.88 -1.80
N VAL A 30 -5.34 4.18 -3.03
CA VAL A 30 -4.89 5.37 -3.78
C VAL A 30 -5.21 6.66 -3.01
N ASN A 31 -6.43 6.77 -2.46
CA ASN A 31 -6.83 7.94 -1.69
C ASN A 31 -6.01 8.11 -0.40
N ALA A 32 -5.80 7.01 0.34
CA ALA A 32 -4.99 7.04 1.56
C ALA A 32 -3.53 7.44 1.27
N LEU A 33 -2.93 6.88 0.21
CA LEU A 33 -1.58 7.23 -0.23
C LEU A 33 -1.45 8.71 -0.56
N GLY A 34 -2.46 9.28 -1.24
CA GLY A 34 -2.51 10.71 -1.54
C GLY A 34 -2.27 11.56 -0.28
N THR A 35 -2.96 11.26 0.82
CA THR A 35 -2.79 11.99 2.09
C THR A 35 -1.44 11.72 2.73
N VAL A 36 -1.06 10.47 2.95
CA VAL A 36 0.14 10.15 3.75
C VAL A 36 1.45 10.47 3.02
N MET A 37 1.47 10.45 1.69
CA MET A 37 2.63 10.87 0.92
C MET A 37 2.91 12.36 1.07
N PHE A 38 1.87 13.21 1.19
CA PHE A 38 2.05 14.63 1.50
C PHE A 38 2.62 14.86 2.91
N GLU A 39 2.41 13.92 3.82
CA GLU A 39 2.96 13.95 5.18
C GLU A 39 4.37 13.35 5.27
N GLY A 40 4.93 12.88 4.14
CA GLY A 40 6.29 12.34 4.06
C GLY A 40 6.40 10.82 4.15
N PHE A 41 5.29 10.08 4.03
CA PHE A 41 5.35 8.64 3.85
C PHE A 41 5.86 8.29 2.45
N ASP A 42 6.93 7.50 2.37
CA ASP A 42 7.47 6.98 1.12
C ASP A 42 7.02 5.51 0.96
N PRO A 43 6.02 5.23 0.12
CA PRO A 43 5.48 3.88 -0.04
C PRO A 43 6.49 2.96 -0.73
N THR A 44 6.47 1.68 -0.34
CA THR A 44 7.21 0.62 -1.03
C THR A 44 6.21 -0.38 -1.62
N PRO A 45 6.57 -1.16 -2.66
CA PRO A 45 5.70 -2.25 -3.12
C PRO A 45 5.28 -3.19 -1.98
N LYS A 46 6.16 -3.38 -0.98
CA LYS A 46 5.85 -4.21 0.18
C LYS A 46 4.83 -3.56 1.12
N SER A 47 4.90 -2.25 1.35
CA SER A 47 3.87 -1.55 2.13
C SER A 47 2.50 -1.61 1.45
N ILE A 48 2.47 -1.50 0.12
CA ILE A 48 1.24 -1.64 -0.67
C ILE A 48 0.69 -3.08 -0.60
N GLU A 49 1.56 -4.09 -0.69
CA GLU A 49 1.18 -5.50 -0.56
C GLU A 49 0.53 -5.79 0.81
N ILE A 50 1.13 -5.29 1.89
CA ILE A 50 0.64 -5.51 3.26
C ILE A 50 -0.75 -4.89 3.44
N ILE A 51 -0.96 -3.63 3.00
CA ILE A 51 -2.27 -3.00 3.16
C ILE A 51 -3.34 -3.67 2.28
N ARG A 52 -2.99 -4.05 1.05
CA ARG A 52 -3.89 -4.81 0.18
C ARG A 52 -4.32 -6.12 0.84
N ASP A 53 -3.36 -6.88 1.37
CA ASP A 53 -3.63 -8.18 1.99
C ASP A 53 -4.52 -8.02 3.24
N TYR A 54 -4.33 -6.94 4.00
CA TYR A 54 -5.22 -6.61 5.13
C TYR A 54 -6.64 -6.26 4.66
N LEU A 55 -6.78 -5.37 3.66
CA LEU A 55 -8.07 -4.96 3.10
C LEU A 55 -8.82 -6.10 2.40
N SER A 56 -8.11 -7.15 1.99
CA SER A 56 -8.67 -8.34 1.34
C SER A 56 -8.85 -9.50 2.33
N GLU A 57 -8.73 -9.24 3.63
CA GLU A 57 -8.87 -10.23 4.71
C GLU A 57 -7.91 -11.42 4.62
N LYS A 58 -6.82 -11.28 3.84
CA LYS A 58 -5.77 -12.29 3.70
C LYS A 58 -4.84 -12.32 4.90
N ILE A 59 -4.67 -11.18 5.57
CA ILE A 59 -4.01 -11.08 6.87
C ILE A 59 -4.93 -10.41 7.87
N THR A 60 -4.84 -10.84 9.12
CA THR A 60 -5.57 -10.28 10.25
C THR A 60 -4.96 -8.97 10.73
N LEU A 61 -5.71 -8.22 11.56
CA LEU A 61 -5.17 -7.05 12.25
C LEU A 61 -3.95 -7.38 13.12
N GLY A 62 -3.93 -8.57 13.74
CA GLY A 62 -2.80 -9.03 14.56
C GLY A 62 -1.52 -9.21 13.73
N GLU A 63 -1.65 -9.82 12.55
CA GLU A 63 -0.55 -9.99 11.60
C GLU A 63 -0.08 -8.66 11.02
N LEU A 64 -1.01 -7.75 10.68
CA LEU A 64 -0.68 -6.40 10.26
C LEU A 64 0.19 -5.68 11.31
N ILE A 65 -0.26 -5.69 12.58
CA ILE A 65 0.48 -5.07 13.69
C ILE A 65 1.88 -5.69 13.82
N GLN A 66 2.01 -7.01 13.68
CA GLN A 66 3.29 -7.70 13.78
C GLN A 66 4.23 -7.28 12.64
N LEU A 67 3.75 -7.29 11.39
CA LEU A 67 4.51 -6.84 10.21
C LEU A 67 4.97 -5.39 10.33
N THR A 68 4.13 -4.52 10.90
CA THR A 68 4.49 -3.12 11.16
C THR A 68 5.56 -2.99 12.25
N LYS A 69 5.45 -3.75 13.35
CA LYS A 69 6.46 -3.77 14.43
C LYS A 69 7.83 -4.24 13.92
N GLU A 70 7.84 -5.23 13.03
CA GLU A 70 9.04 -5.76 12.41
C GLU A 70 9.60 -4.86 11.30
N LYS A 71 8.89 -3.77 10.96
CA LYS A 71 9.22 -2.89 9.83
C LYS A 71 9.35 -3.66 8.51
N ALA A 72 8.57 -4.73 8.33
CA ALA A 72 8.59 -5.58 7.14
C ALA A 72 8.23 -4.83 5.83
N TYR A 73 7.68 -3.63 5.95
CA TYR A 73 7.35 -2.72 4.85
C TYR A 73 8.54 -1.86 4.38
N VAL A 74 9.62 -1.75 5.17
CA VAL A 74 10.85 -1.05 4.78
C VAL A 74 11.68 -2.03 3.95
N LYS A 75 12.11 -1.60 2.77
CA LYS A 75 13.03 -2.37 1.94
C LYS A 75 14.29 -2.71 2.76
N ALA A 76 14.73 -3.97 2.74
CA ALA A 76 16.09 -4.33 3.17
C ALA A 76 17.12 -3.69 2.25
#